data_AF-A0A950ZA94-F1
#
_entry.id   AF-A0A950ZA94-F1
#
_cell.length_a   1.000
_cell.length_b   1.000
_cell.length_c   1.000
_cell.angle_alpha   90.00
_cell.angle_beta   90.00
_cell.angle_gamma   90.00
#
_symmetry.space_group_name_H-M   'P 1'
#
loop_
_entity.id
_entity.type
_entity.pdbx_description
1 polymer ?
#
loop_
_entity_poly.entity_id
_entity_poly.type
_entity_poly.pdbx_seq_one_letter_code
_entity_poly.pdbx_strand_id
1 'polypeptide(L)'
;MKKEDIYARTMHTPDDPQRAELRAALRDLWKQLMPLHRALIDAASAEYSANVAPVSGPTHLLKLLQEDPFFEWLRPMTTLIVDIDSMSRTDFERADVDAIVARVNAAIDTESGEANRYLTLLQRDVDVAIGHAAIRQILLRLQPA
;
A
#
# COMPACT_ATOMS: atom_id res chain seq x y z
N MET A 1 27.45 36.59 3.98
CA MET A 1 26.44 35.53 3.85
C MET A 1 27.16 34.29 3.36
N LYS A 2 27.26 33.22 4.16
CA LYS A 2 28.06 32.04 3.77
C LYS A 2 27.26 31.25 2.74
N LYS A 3 27.96 30.63 1.77
CA LYS A 3 27.33 29.77 0.76
C LYS A 3 26.53 28.62 1.40
N GLU A 4 27.00 28.14 2.55
CA GLU A 4 26.35 27.11 3.39
C GLU A 4 24.92 27.48 3.81
N ASP A 5 24.65 28.76 4.07
CA ASP A 5 23.32 29.25 4.47
C ASP A 5 22.33 29.29 3.28
N ILE A 6 22.85 29.35 2.05
CA ILE A 6 22.04 29.37 0.82
C ILE A 6 21.63 27.95 0.43
N TYR A 7 22.49 26.96 0.68
CA TYR A 7 22.17 25.55 0.44
C TYR A 7 21.11 25.04 1.43
N ALA A 8 21.09 25.51 2.67
CA ALA A 8 20.08 25.15 3.66
C ALA A 8 18.65 25.61 3.31
N ARG A 9 18.49 26.60 2.42
CA ARG A 9 17.18 27.19 2.09
C ARG A 9 16.49 26.59 0.86
N THR A 10 17.22 25.80 0.06
CA THR A 10 16.69 25.19 -1.18
C THR A 10 17.00 23.71 -1.29
N MET A 11 17.93 23.17 -0.48
CA MET A 11 18.20 21.74 -0.44
C MET A 11 17.48 21.14 0.76
N HIS A 12 16.56 20.21 0.47
CA HIS A 12 16.23 19.10 1.35
C HIS A 12 17.51 18.70 2.11
N THR A 13 17.46 18.74 3.45
CA THR A 13 18.56 18.27 4.28
C THR A 13 19.01 16.93 3.69
N PRO A 14 20.31 16.74 3.37
CA PRO A 14 20.77 15.46 2.86
C PRO A 14 20.24 14.38 3.80
N ASP A 15 19.41 13.48 3.28
CA ASP A 15 18.85 12.39 4.09
C ASP A 15 20.02 11.78 4.86
N ASP A 16 19.92 11.74 6.18
CA ASP A 16 20.81 10.90 6.98
C ASP A 16 20.76 9.47 6.38
N PRO A 17 21.87 8.72 6.32
CA PRO A 17 21.90 7.42 5.67
C PRO A 17 20.75 6.49 6.11
N GLN A 18 20.34 6.57 7.38
CA GLN A 18 19.21 5.82 7.90
C GLN A 18 17.87 6.25 7.26
N ARG A 19 17.62 7.55 7.09
CA ARG A 19 16.42 8.07 6.43
C ARG A 19 16.41 7.70 4.94
N ALA A 20 17.55 7.73 4.27
CA ALA A 20 17.68 7.32 2.87
C ALA A 20 17.33 5.83 2.67
N GLU A 21 17.77 4.96 3.58
CA GLU A 21 17.44 3.52 3.58
C GLU A 21 15.94 3.28 3.81
N LEU A 22 15.35 3.95 4.80
CA LEU A 22 13.90 3.88 5.07
C LEU A 22 13.10 4.36 3.86
N ARG A 23 13.52 5.45 3.22
CA ARG A 23 12.88 5.96 1.99
C ARG A 23 12.97 4.96 0.85
N ALA A 24 14.10 4.28 0.69
CA ALA A 24 14.24 3.22 -0.31
C ALA A 24 13.29 2.04 -0.03
N ALA A 25 13.19 1.61 1.23
CA ALA A 25 12.27 0.56 1.63
C ALA A 25 10.79 0.95 1.46
N LEU A 26 10.40 2.21 1.74
CA LEU A 26 9.06 2.73 1.45
C LEU A 26 8.74 2.70 -0.06
N ARG A 27 9.71 3.08 -0.91
CA ARG A 27 9.52 2.99 -2.38
C ARG A 27 9.40 1.55 -2.85
N ASP A 28 10.16 0.63 -2.27
CA ASP A 28 10.03 -0.80 -2.57
C ASP A 28 8.66 -1.33 -2.14
N LEU A 29 8.19 -0.91 -0.95
CA LEU A 29 6.86 -1.25 -0.44
C LEU A 29 5.76 -0.76 -1.39
N TRP A 30 5.82 0.50 -1.82
CA TRP A 30 4.89 1.06 -2.81
C TRP A 30 4.86 0.26 -4.11
N LYS A 31 6.04 -0.11 -4.65
CA LYS A 31 6.16 -0.91 -5.88
C LYS A 31 5.50 -2.28 -5.76
N GLN A 32 5.49 -2.89 -4.58
CA GLN A 32 4.85 -4.20 -4.35
C GLN A 32 3.36 -4.08 -3.98
N LEU A 33 2.95 -2.98 -3.35
CA LEU A 33 1.54 -2.76 -3.04
C LEU A 33 0.70 -2.55 -4.30
N MET A 34 1.29 -1.96 -5.34
CA MET A 34 0.58 -1.69 -6.60
C MET A 34 0.09 -2.94 -7.33
N PRO A 35 0.94 -3.95 -7.63
CA PRO A 35 0.48 -5.20 -8.22
C PRO A 35 -0.46 -5.97 -7.29
N LEU A 36 -0.23 -5.96 -5.97
CA LEU A 36 -1.16 -6.59 -5.01
C LEU A 36 -2.55 -5.93 -5.05
N HIS A 37 -2.63 -4.60 -5.03
CA HIS A 37 -3.90 -3.88 -5.11
C HIS A 37 -4.65 -4.20 -6.40
N ARG A 38 -3.94 -4.27 -7.52
CA ARG A 38 -4.53 -4.67 -8.80
C ARG A 38 -5.09 -6.10 -8.75
N ALA A 39 -4.33 -7.07 -8.24
CA ALA A 39 -4.79 -8.45 -8.11
C ALA A 39 -6.05 -8.55 -7.24
N LEU A 40 -6.12 -7.78 -6.14
CA LEU A 40 -7.31 -7.71 -5.29
C LEU A 40 -8.52 -7.12 -6.03
N ILE A 41 -8.33 -6.06 -6.83
CA ILE A 41 -9.41 -5.49 -7.66
C ILE A 41 -9.90 -6.51 -8.68
N ASP A 42 -8.98 -7.17 -9.39
CA ASP A 42 -9.32 -8.13 -10.45
C ASP A 42 -10.11 -9.31 -9.87
N ALA A 43 -9.66 -9.87 -8.75
CA ALA A 43 -10.35 -10.97 -8.09
C ALA A 43 -11.69 -10.56 -7.47
N ALA A 44 -11.78 -9.37 -6.86
CA ALA A 44 -13.04 -8.82 -6.36
C ALA A 44 -14.04 -8.56 -7.50
N SER A 45 -13.56 -8.09 -8.66
CA SER A 45 -14.40 -7.83 -9.83
C SER A 45 -14.96 -9.12 -10.42
N ALA A 46 -14.17 -10.19 -10.43
CA ALA A 46 -14.62 -11.52 -10.81
C ALA A 46 -15.71 -12.05 -9.86
N GLU A 47 -15.50 -11.89 -8.55
CA GLU A 47 -16.48 -12.29 -7.53
C GLU A 47 -17.78 -11.48 -7.63
N TYR A 48 -17.69 -10.17 -7.83
CA TYR A 48 -18.84 -9.30 -8.05
C TYR A 48 -19.62 -9.70 -9.32
N SER A 49 -18.90 -9.98 -10.42
CA SER A 49 -19.51 -10.40 -11.68
C SER A 49 -20.24 -11.73 -11.57
N ALA A 50 -19.71 -12.66 -10.78
CA ALA A 50 -20.31 -13.97 -10.58
C ALA A 50 -21.56 -13.95 -9.69
N ASN A 51 -21.60 -13.07 -8.68
CA ASN A 51 -22.61 -13.11 -7.62
C ASN A 51 -23.59 -11.93 -7.61
N VAL A 52 -23.25 -10.82 -8.26
CA VAL A 52 -24.01 -9.56 -8.17
C VAL A 52 -24.47 -9.09 -9.55
N ALA A 53 -23.56 -8.62 -10.40
CA ALA A 53 -23.88 -8.10 -11.73
C ALA A 53 -22.66 -8.05 -12.65
N PRO A 54 -22.82 -8.18 -13.98
CA PRO A 54 -21.70 -8.09 -14.92
C PRO A 54 -20.95 -6.75 -14.83
N VAL A 55 -19.61 -6.81 -14.78
CA VAL A 55 -18.75 -5.62 -14.86
C VAL A 55 -18.50 -5.26 -16.33
N SER A 56 -18.98 -4.08 -16.74
CA SER A 56 -19.05 -3.64 -18.15
C SER A 56 -17.83 -2.81 -18.56
N GLY A 57 -16.63 -3.33 -18.29
CA GLY A 57 -15.36 -2.69 -18.65
C GLY A 57 -14.83 -1.66 -17.64
N PRO A 58 -13.71 -0.97 -17.96
CA PRO A 58 -12.92 -0.21 -16.98
C PRO A 58 -13.66 0.98 -16.35
N THR A 59 -14.46 1.71 -17.12
CA THR A 59 -15.23 2.86 -16.60
C THR A 59 -16.31 2.43 -15.62
N HIS A 60 -17.00 1.31 -15.89
CA HIS A 60 -17.98 0.75 -14.95
C HIS A 60 -17.26 0.27 -13.68
N LEU A 61 -16.13 -0.43 -13.80
CA LEU A 61 -15.35 -0.86 -12.64
C LEU A 61 -14.89 0.32 -11.78
N LEU A 62 -14.41 1.42 -12.38
CA LEU A 62 -14.01 2.62 -11.64
C LEU A 62 -15.17 3.18 -10.83
N LYS A 63 -16.38 3.24 -11.41
CA LYS A 63 -17.58 3.69 -10.73
C LYS A 63 -17.93 2.77 -9.55
N LEU A 64 -17.87 1.45 -9.74
CA LEU A 64 -18.12 0.48 -8.66
C LEU A 64 -17.12 0.63 -7.51
N LEU A 65 -15.83 0.79 -7.80
CA LEU A 65 -14.79 1.01 -6.79
C LEU A 65 -15.03 2.30 -5.96
N GLN A 66 -15.69 3.29 -6.55
CA GLN A 66 -15.99 4.57 -5.90
C GLN A 66 -17.28 4.50 -5.07
N GLU A 67 -18.33 3.90 -5.63
CA GLU A 67 -19.71 4.05 -5.16
C GLU A 67 -20.31 2.80 -4.51
N ASP A 68 -19.81 1.60 -4.82
CA ASP A 68 -20.47 0.35 -4.43
C ASP A 68 -19.90 -0.23 -3.11
N PRO A 69 -20.76 -0.51 -2.10
CA PRO A 69 -20.36 -1.08 -0.82
C PRO A 69 -19.54 -2.37 -0.91
N PHE A 70 -19.68 -3.14 -1.99
CA PHE A 70 -18.94 -4.38 -2.21
C PHE A 70 -17.42 -4.14 -2.27
N PHE A 71 -16.97 -2.96 -2.68
CA PHE A 71 -15.55 -2.63 -2.86
C PHE A 71 -14.95 -1.80 -1.72
N GLU A 72 -15.74 -1.41 -0.71
CA GLU A 72 -15.30 -0.57 0.42
C GLU A 72 -14.06 -1.11 1.13
N TRP A 73 -13.98 -2.43 1.28
CA TRP A 73 -12.89 -3.10 1.98
C TRP A 73 -11.52 -2.93 1.28
N LEU A 74 -11.48 -2.48 0.02
CA LEU A 74 -10.23 -2.18 -0.70
C LEU A 74 -9.68 -0.79 -0.39
N ARG A 75 -10.49 0.13 0.15
CA ARG A 75 -10.07 1.52 0.39
C ARG A 75 -8.83 1.65 1.28
N PRO A 76 -8.66 0.89 2.38
CA PRO A 76 -7.45 0.98 3.20
C PRO A 76 -6.17 0.77 2.40
N MET A 77 -6.19 -0.15 1.42
CA MET A 77 -5.06 -0.43 0.53
C MET A 77 -4.76 0.76 -0.39
N THR A 78 -5.80 1.35 -0.99
CA THR A 78 -5.63 2.53 -1.87
C THR A 78 -5.06 3.72 -1.10
N THR A 79 -5.57 3.98 0.11
CA THR A 79 -5.07 5.07 0.96
C THR A 79 -3.60 4.84 1.35
N LEU A 80 -3.24 3.61 1.72
CA LEU A 80 -1.84 3.25 2.02
C LEU A 80 -0.89 3.54 0.86
N ILE A 81 -1.29 3.21 -0.37
CA ILE A 81 -0.47 3.44 -1.57
C ILE A 81 -0.19 4.93 -1.78
N VAL A 82 -1.21 5.77 -1.63
CA VAL A 82 -1.07 7.23 -1.77
C VAL A 82 -0.22 7.80 -0.64
N ASP A 83 -0.45 7.37 0.59
CA ASP A 83 0.30 7.85 1.76
C ASP A 83 1.78 7.49 1.65
N ILE A 84 2.11 6.27 1.21
CA ILE A 84 3.49 5.82 1.03
C ILE A 84 4.17 6.59 -0.12
N ASP A 85 3.49 6.80 -1.26
CA ASP A 85 4.05 7.60 -2.35
C ASP A 85 4.37 9.02 -1.89
N SER A 86 3.41 9.66 -1.20
CA SER A 86 3.57 11.01 -0.66
C SER A 86 4.72 11.08 0.34
N MET A 87 4.72 10.20 1.35
CA MET A 87 5.74 10.15 2.39
C MET A 87 7.14 9.89 1.81
N SER A 88 7.25 9.05 0.79
CA SER A 88 8.54 8.75 0.15
C SER A 88 9.17 9.97 -0.54
N ARG A 89 8.41 11.06 -0.74
CA ARG A 89 8.83 12.30 -1.42
C ARG A 89 9.01 13.49 -0.46
N THR A 90 8.69 13.33 0.81
CA THR A 90 8.78 14.39 1.83
C THR A 90 9.73 14.00 2.97
N ASP A 91 10.04 14.94 3.86
CA ASP A 91 10.69 14.60 5.12
C ASP A 91 9.75 13.81 6.02
N PHE A 92 10.31 12.89 6.81
CA PHE A 92 9.60 12.06 7.77
C PHE A 92 10.50 11.62 8.91
N GLU A 93 9.87 11.21 10.00
CA GLU A 93 10.50 10.62 11.17
C GLU A 93 10.29 9.10 11.21
N ARG A 94 11.09 8.41 12.04
CA ARG A 94 10.97 6.96 12.22
C ARG A 94 9.55 6.53 12.61
N ALA A 95 8.92 7.30 13.50
CA ALA A 95 7.56 7.04 13.98
C ALA A 95 6.51 7.05 12.86
N ASP A 96 6.70 7.87 11.82
CA ASP A 96 5.80 7.90 10.66
C ASP A 96 5.89 6.58 9.87
N VAL A 97 7.10 6.04 9.75
CA VAL A 97 7.32 4.76 9.05
C VAL A 97 6.72 3.61 9.87
N ASP A 98 6.81 3.65 11.20
CA ASP A 98 6.16 2.67 12.08
C ASP A 98 4.63 2.71 11.94
N ALA A 99 4.04 3.90 11.84
CA ALA A 99 2.62 4.06 11.60
C ALA A 99 2.19 3.46 10.25
N ILE A 100 3.00 3.63 9.20
CA ILE A 100 2.77 2.97 7.90
C ILE A 100 2.86 1.45 8.04
N VAL A 101 3.90 0.91 8.68
CA VAL A 101 4.06 -0.54 8.88
C VAL A 101 2.88 -1.13 9.64
N ALA A 102 2.41 -0.47 10.71
CA ALA A 102 1.25 -0.90 11.48
C ALA A 102 -0.02 -0.93 10.61
N ARG A 103 -0.25 0.10 9.80
CA ARG A 103 -1.42 0.16 8.91
C ARG A 103 -1.36 -0.86 7.78
N VAL A 104 -0.18 -1.10 7.20
CA VAL A 104 -0.02 -2.15 6.18
C VAL A 104 -0.29 -3.51 6.78
N ASN A 105 0.26 -3.80 7.97
CA ASN A 105 -0.08 -5.02 8.69
C ASN A 105 -1.58 -5.10 8.89
N ALA A 106 -2.25 -4.10 9.45
CA ALA A 106 -3.71 -4.13 9.64
C ALA A 106 -4.51 -4.36 8.33
N ALA A 107 -4.03 -3.86 7.19
CA ALA A 107 -4.69 -4.04 5.89
C ALA A 107 -4.47 -5.43 5.26
N ILE A 108 -3.41 -6.16 5.64
CA ILE A 108 -3.09 -7.50 5.14
C ILE A 108 -3.24 -8.59 6.21
N ASP A 109 -3.59 -8.21 7.43
CA ASP A 109 -3.71 -9.09 8.58
C ASP A 109 -5.15 -9.58 8.77
N THR A 110 -5.24 -10.72 9.44
CA THR A 110 -6.34 -11.68 9.25
C THR A 110 -7.23 -11.87 10.46
N GLU A 111 -7.03 -11.07 11.51
CA GLU A 111 -7.64 -11.28 12.83
C GLU A 111 -8.97 -10.52 13.07
N SER A 112 -9.45 -9.71 12.11
CA SER A 112 -10.61 -8.83 12.29
C SER A 112 -12.01 -9.47 12.10
N GLY A 113 -12.15 -10.79 12.23
CA GLY A 113 -13.41 -11.49 12.56
C GLY A 113 -14.55 -11.51 11.54
N GLU A 114 -14.60 -10.59 10.57
CA GLU A 114 -15.43 -10.75 9.37
C GLU A 114 -14.77 -11.78 8.44
N ALA A 115 -15.55 -12.47 7.59
CA ALA A 115 -15.00 -13.34 6.56
C ALA A 115 -13.99 -12.54 5.74
N ASN A 116 -12.70 -12.68 6.09
CA ASN A 116 -11.70 -11.72 5.67
C ASN A 116 -11.47 -11.96 4.18
N ARG A 117 -12.11 -11.14 3.35
CA ARG A 117 -12.05 -11.25 1.88
C ARG A 117 -10.60 -11.29 1.41
N TYR A 118 -9.72 -10.57 2.09
CA TYR A 118 -8.28 -10.64 1.85
C TYR A 118 -7.72 -12.04 2.11
N LEU A 119 -8.03 -12.69 3.24
CA LEU A 119 -7.61 -14.06 3.53
C LEU A 119 -8.18 -15.07 2.52
N THR A 120 -9.45 -14.94 2.16
CA THR A 120 -10.07 -15.83 1.18
C THR A 120 -9.42 -15.67 -0.19
N LEU A 121 -9.07 -14.44 -0.60
CA LEU A 121 -8.33 -14.18 -1.83
C LEU A 121 -6.88 -14.68 -1.75
N LEU A 122 -6.21 -14.47 -0.62
CA LEU A 122 -4.86 -14.96 -0.37
C LEU A 122 -4.74 -16.48 -0.55
N GLN A 123 -5.79 -17.23 -0.20
CA GLN A 123 -5.80 -18.69 -0.32
C GLN A 123 -6.10 -19.21 -1.74
N ARG A 124 -6.80 -18.44 -2.57
CA ARG A 124 -7.30 -18.92 -3.88
C ARG A 124 -6.67 -18.23 -5.09
N ASP A 125 -6.06 -17.06 -4.90
CA ASP A 125 -5.47 -16.25 -5.95
C ASP A 125 -3.94 -16.22 -5.81
N VAL A 126 -3.24 -16.74 -6.82
CA VAL A 126 -1.79 -16.88 -6.81
C VAL A 126 -1.07 -15.53 -6.82
N ASP A 127 -1.63 -14.53 -7.51
CA ASP A 127 -1.02 -13.20 -7.61
C ASP A 127 -1.16 -12.46 -6.28
N VAL A 128 -2.30 -12.65 -5.58
CA VAL A 128 -2.47 -12.15 -4.20
C VAL A 128 -1.48 -12.81 -3.25
N ALA A 129 -1.26 -14.13 -3.36
CA ALA A 129 -0.29 -14.85 -2.52
C ALA A 129 1.15 -14.39 -2.74
N ILE A 130 1.57 -14.23 -4.00
CA ILE A 130 2.90 -13.72 -4.34
C ILE A 130 3.07 -12.27 -3.85
N GLY A 131 2.07 -11.42 -4.09
CA GLY A 131 2.07 -10.04 -3.62
C GLY A 131 2.17 -9.94 -2.10
N HIS A 132 1.40 -10.77 -1.37
CA HIS A 132 1.48 -10.83 0.09
C HIS A 132 2.89 -11.19 0.57
N ALA A 133 3.49 -12.23 0.01
CA ALA A 133 4.85 -12.64 0.39
C ALA A 133 5.88 -11.54 0.14
N ALA A 134 5.80 -10.84 -1.00
CA ALA A 134 6.68 -9.73 -1.33
C ALA A 134 6.56 -8.56 -0.32
N ILE A 135 5.33 -8.22 0.09
CA ILE A 135 5.08 -7.21 1.11
C ILE A 135 5.68 -7.63 2.45
N ARG A 136 5.43 -8.87 2.91
CA ARG A 136 5.97 -9.37 4.18
C ARG A 136 7.49 -9.28 4.23
N GLN A 137 8.20 -9.60 3.15
CA GLN A 137 9.66 -9.46 3.07
C GLN A 137 10.14 -8.01 3.26
N ILE A 138 9.42 -7.04 2.70
CA ILE A 138 9.77 -5.62 2.85
C ILE A 138 9.45 -5.13 4.27
N LEU A 139 8.33 -5.57 4.85
CA LEU A 139 7.96 -5.20 6.22
C LEU A 139 9.02 -5.64 7.23
N LEU A 140 9.64 -6.82 7.06
CA LEU A 140 10.75 -7.27 7.90
C LEU A 140 11.95 -6.32 7.85
N ARG A 141 12.22 -5.67 6.71
CA ARG A 141 13.29 -4.67 6.56
C ARG A 141 12.95 -3.33 7.21
N LEU A 142 11.67 -3.05 7.44
CA LEU A 142 11.16 -1.81 8.02
C LEU A 142 10.93 -1.91 9.54
N GLN A 143 11.13 -3.10 10.12
CA GLN A 143 11.05 -3.27 11.57
C GLN A 143 12.18 -2.50 12.26
N PRO A 144 11.91 -1.89 13.44
CA PRO A 144 12.98 -1.34 14.25
C PRO A 144 13.97 -2.46 14.62
N ALA A 145 15.26 -2.13 14.57
CA ALA A 145 16.35 -3.02 14.99
C ALA A 145 16.33 -3.26 16.51
#